data_AF-A0A6G2RN05-F1
#
_entry.id   AF-A0A6G2RN05-F1
#
_cell.length_a   1.000
_cell.length_b   1.000
_cell.length_c   1.000
_cell.angle_alpha   90.00
_cell.angle_beta   90.00
_cell.angle_gamma   90.00
#
_symmetry.space_group_name_H-M   'P 1'
#
loop_
_entity.id
_entity.type
_entity.pdbx_description
1 polymer ?
#
loop_
_entity_poly.entity_id
_entity_poly.type
_entity_poly.pdbx_seq_one_letter_code
_entity_poly.pdbx_strand_id
1 'polypeptide(L)'
;MRNKSDTAEFVSDGTRHAVTRAQVEAAASHLPPAHSATFSRNREWYALVGTGLHYVVDLLAEASGTKPSDVKTARLALDALGFPVVCWAWGDLLTVGHSGHRTHTS
;
A
#
# COMPACT_ATOMS: atom_id res chain seq x y z
N MET A 1 14.99 -5.81 -14.09
CA MET A 1 14.65 -5.23 -12.77
C MET A 1 14.64 -3.73 -12.92
N ARG A 2 13.55 -3.04 -12.55
CA ARG A 2 13.51 -1.57 -12.54
C ARG A 2 14.33 -1.13 -11.32
N ASN A 3 15.35 -0.28 -11.47
CA ASN A 3 16.01 0.35 -10.32
C ASN A 3 14.95 1.17 -9.59
N LYS A 4 14.50 0.69 -8.43
CA LYS A 4 13.50 1.40 -7.62
C LYS A 4 14.20 2.42 -6.73
N SER A 5 13.55 3.55 -6.51
CA SER A 5 14.11 4.70 -5.79
C SER A 5 14.09 4.46 -4.28
N ASP A 6 15.11 4.96 -3.58
CA ASP A 6 15.12 4.95 -2.10
C ASP A 6 14.21 6.02 -1.47
N THR A 7 13.71 6.94 -2.29
CA THR A 7 12.78 8.00 -1.92
C THR A 7 11.58 8.01 -2.88
N ALA A 8 10.39 8.26 -2.34
CA ALA A 8 9.18 8.48 -3.10
C ALA A 8 8.52 9.80 -2.68
N GLU A 9 7.90 10.49 -3.63
CA GLU A 9 7.04 11.65 -3.38
C GLU A 9 5.58 11.22 -3.28
N PHE A 10 4.81 11.89 -2.43
CA PHE A 10 3.37 11.72 -2.31
C PHE A 10 2.69 13.04 -1.98
N VAL A 11 1.37 13.09 -2.14
CA VAL A 11 0.56 14.30 -1.86
C VAL A 11 -0.24 14.10 -0.57
N SER A 12 -0.25 15.14 0.27
CA SER A 12 -1.14 15.30 1.42
C SER A 12 -1.76 16.68 1.37
N ASP A 13 -3.08 16.77 1.39
CA ASP A 13 -3.84 18.04 1.35
C ASP A 13 -3.31 19.06 0.33
N GLY A 14 -2.93 18.59 -0.86
CA GLY A 14 -2.40 19.41 -1.95
C GLY A 14 -0.91 19.77 -1.84
N THR A 15 -0.24 19.39 -0.75
CA THR A 15 1.20 19.60 -0.53
C THR A 15 2.00 18.34 -0.87
N ARG A 16 3.18 18.50 -1.49
CA ARG A 16 4.10 17.39 -1.78
C ARG A 16 4.99 17.09 -0.58
N HIS A 17 5.11 15.81 -0.27
CA HIS A 17 5.97 15.28 0.78
C HIS A 17 6.85 14.18 0.21
N ALA A 18 7.98 13.92 0.87
CA ALA A 18 8.89 12.84 0.54
C ALA A 18 8.93 11.82 1.69
N VAL A 19 9.09 10.55 1.33
CA VAL A 19 9.30 9.45 2.27
C VAL A 19 10.39 8.54 1.73
N THR A 20 11.22 8.04 2.63
CA THR A 20 12.30 7.09 2.30
C THR A 20 11.90 5.66 2.60
N ARG A 21 12.59 4.72 1.96
CA ARG A 21 12.44 3.28 2.24
C ARG A 21 12.69 2.95 3.73
N ALA A 22 13.76 3.52 4.31
CA ALA A 22 14.14 3.27 5.70
C ALA A 22 13.08 3.77 6.70
N GLN A 23 12.43 4.90 6.43
CA GLN A 23 11.32 5.40 7.25
C GLN A 23 10.13 4.43 7.24
N VAL A 24 9.82 3.86 6.08
CA VAL A 24 8.73 2.87 5.95
C VAL A 24 9.07 1.58 6.70
N GLU A 25 10.31 1.10 6.61
CA GLU A 25 10.76 -0.09 7.34
C GLU A 25 10.73 0.14 8.87
N ALA A 26 11.14 1.32 9.33
CA ALA A 26 11.03 1.71 10.73
C ALA A 26 9.56 1.76 11.21
N ALA A 27 8.67 2.39 10.43
CA ALA A 27 7.25 2.46 10.74
C ALA A 27 6.60 1.07 10.83
N ALA A 28 6.95 0.16 9.92
CA ALA A 28 6.45 -1.22 9.94
C ALA A 28 6.85 -1.97 11.22
N SER A 29 7.98 -1.64 11.84
CA SER A 29 8.40 -2.25 13.11
C SER A 29 7.58 -1.80 14.32
N HIS A 30 6.91 -0.63 14.24
CA HIS A 30 6.07 -0.09 15.30
C HIS A 30 4.59 -0.46 15.13
N LEU A 31 4.15 -0.70 13.90
CA LEU A 31 2.76 -1.03 13.59
C LEU A 31 2.51 -2.54 13.68
N PRO A 32 1.47 -2.99 14.41
CA PRO A 32 1.07 -4.39 14.36
C PRO A 32 0.65 -4.75 12.91
N PRO A 33 1.10 -5.89 12.36
CA PRO A 33 0.69 -6.32 11.03
C PRO A 33 -0.82 -6.52 10.95
N ALA A 34 -1.45 -6.07 9.88
CA ALA A 34 -2.90 -6.14 9.69
C ALA A 34 -3.45 -7.57 9.70
N HIS A 35 -2.64 -8.57 9.31
CA HIS A 35 -3.03 -9.98 9.37
C HIS A 35 -3.06 -10.57 10.79
N SER A 36 -2.59 -9.80 11.78
CA SER A 36 -2.70 -10.14 13.20
C SER A 36 -3.93 -9.50 13.88
N ALA A 37 -4.71 -8.72 13.13
CA ALA A 37 -5.90 -8.01 13.60
C ALA A 37 -7.15 -8.39 12.77
N THR A 38 -8.32 -7.90 13.19
CA THR A 38 -9.58 -8.09 12.44
C THR A 38 -9.52 -7.35 11.11
N PHE A 39 -9.49 -8.10 10.00
CA PHE A 39 -9.56 -7.55 8.65
C PHE A 39 -10.81 -6.69 8.45
N SER A 40 -10.64 -5.50 7.89
CA SER A 40 -11.74 -4.58 7.57
C SER A 40 -12.00 -4.58 6.07
N ARG A 41 -13.26 -4.79 5.68
CA ARG A 41 -13.71 -4.65 4.28
C ARG A 41 -13.51 -3.24 3.72
N ASN A 42 -13.33 -2.23 4.59
CA ASN A 42 -13.07 -0.84 4.18
C ASN A 42 -11.56 -0.59 3.94
N ARG A 43 -10.72 -1.63 4.06
CA ARG A 43 -9.27 -1.58 3.90
C ARG A 43 -8.84 -2.64 2.90
N GLU A 44 -8.64 -2.22 1.66
CA GLU A 44 -8.39 -3.15 0.55
C GLU A 44 -6.90 -3.30 0.23
N TRP A 45 -6.09 -2.26 0.47
CA TRP A 45 -4.70 -2.18 0.00
C TRP A 45 -3.68 -2.30 1.12
N TYR A 46 -2.71 -3.20 0.94
CA TYR A 46 -1.66 -3.49 1.90
C TYR A 46 -0.28 -3.47 1.23
N ALA A 47 0.75 -3.09 1.98
CA ALA A 47 2.14 -3.25 1.59
C ALA A 47 2.78 -4.37 2.42
N LEU A 48 3.58 -5.19 1.76
CA LEU A 48 4.42 -6.20 2.41
C LEU A 48 5.76 -5.57 2.79
N VAL A 49 6.05 -5.49 4.09
CA VAL A 49 7.32 -5.02 4.63
C VAL A 49 7.90 -6.11 5.52
N GLY A 50 9.06 -6.66 5.16
CA GLY A 50 9.56 -7.90 5.75
C GLY A 50 8.53 -9.02 5.56
N THR A 51 8.00 -9.55 6.66
CA THR A 51 6.92 -10.56 6.66
C THR A 51 5.55 -9.97 7.05
N GLY A 52 5.49 -8.65 7.31
CA GLY A 52 4.31 -7.95 7.77
C GLY A 52 3.46 -7.39 6.63
N LEU A 53 2.14 -7.59 6.68
CA LEU A 53 1.19 -6.87 5.83
C LEU A 53 0.67 -5.67 6.59
N HIS A 54 0.88 -4.45 6.08
CA HIS A 54 0.44 -3.22 6.73
C HIS A 54 -0.50 -2.45 5.81
N TYR A 55 -1.53 -1.83 6.38
CA TYR A 55 -2.45 -1.00 5.59
C TYR A 55 -1.70 0.21 5.02
N VAL A 56 -1.80 0.43 3.71
CA VAL A 56 -0.93 1.39 3.00
C VAL A 56 -1.03 2.82 3.55
N VAL A 57 -2.22 3.26 3.97
CA VAL A 57 -2.44 4.62 4.50
C VAL A 57 -1.81 4.76 5.88
N ASP A 58 -2.03 3.79 6.77
CA ASP A 58 -1.50 3.83 8.13
C ASP A 58 0.03 3.74 8.12
N LEU A 59 0.58 2.85 7.29
CA LEU A 59 2.02 2.70 7.13
C LEU A 59 2.68 3.98 6.61
N LEU A 60 2.12 4.60 5.57
CA LEU A 60 2.68 5.82 5.01
C LEU A 60 2.53 7.01 5.97
N ALA A 61 1.41 7.08 6.69
CA ALA A 61 1.19 8.11 7.69
C ALA A 61 2.18 8.00 8.85
N GLU A 62 2.42 6.80 9.37
CA GLU A 62 3.41 6.55 10.42
C GLU A 62 4.84 6.87 9.93
N ALA A 63 5.20 6.44 8.71
CA ALA A 63 6.55 6.64 8.17
C ALA A 63 6.90 8.12 7.91
N SER A 64 5.90 8.92 7.52
CA SER A 64 6.10 10.32 7.11
C SER A 64 5.60 11.35 8.13
N GLY A 65 4.89 10.91 9.17
CA GLY A 65 4.16 11.78 10.09
C GLY A 65 2.96 12.50 9.46
N THR A 66 2.63 12.21 8.19
CA THR A 66 1.60 12.93 7.42
C THR A 66 0.63 11.96 6.74
N LYS A 67 -0.68 12.18 6.91
CA LYS A 67 -1.70 11.34 6.28
C LYS A 67 -1.76 11.61 4.76
N PRO A 68 -1.64 10.60 3.88
CA PRO A 68 -1.78 10.82 2.45
C PRO A 68 -3.21 11.22 2.06
N SER A 69 -3.35 11.98 0.96
CA SER A 69 -4.66 12.47 0.48
C SER A 69 -5.68 11.35 0.21
N ASP A 70 -5.21 10.20 -0.26
CA ASP A 70 -6.05 9.05 -0.59
C ASP A 70 -5.24 7.74 -0.64
N VAL A 71 -5.95 6.61 -0.72
CA VAL A 71 -5.37 5.25 -0.74
C VAL A 71 -4.50 5.01 -1.99
N LYS A 72 -4.87 5.61 -3.14
CA LYS A 72 -4.08 5.48 -4.38
C LYS A 72 -2.74 6.18 -4.23
N THR A 73 -2.72 7.37 -3.63
CA THR A 73 -1.49 8.10 -3.31
C THR A 73 -0.58 7.26 -2.42
N ALA A 74 -1.13 6.63 -1.37
CA ALA A 74 -0.37 5.78 -0.47
C ALA A 74 0.25 4.56 -1.16
N ARG A 75 -0.55 3.80 -1.90
CA ARG A 75 -0.08 2.55 -2.52
C ARG A 75 0.94 2.80 -3.64
N LEU A 76 0.81 3.90 -4.38
CA LEU A 76 1.78 4.23 -5.44
C LEU A 76 3.12 4.69 -4.86
N ALA A 77 3.13 5.44 -3.76
CA ALA A 77 4.37 5.82 -3.09
C ALA A 77 5.13 4.59 -2.56
N LEU A 78 4.41 3.63 -1.95
CA LEU A 78 5.01 2.40 -1.43
C LEU A 78 5.51 1.47 -2.55
N ASP A 79 4.79 1.36 -3.68
CA ASP A 79 5.29 0.64 -4.85
C ASP A 79 6.54 1.31 -5.44
N ALA A 80 6.59 2.64 -5.50
CA ALA A 80 7.75 3.38 -6.01
C ALA A 80 9.03 3.08 -5.18
N LEU A 81 8.88 2.89 -3.86
CA LEU A 81 9.95 2.47 -2.94
C LEU A 81 10.30 0.97 -3.04
N GLY A 82 9.50 0.19 -3.75
CA GLY A 82 9.76 -1.22 -3.98
C GLY A 82 9.17 -2.19 -3.00
N PHE A 83 8.21 -1.77 -2.20
CA PHE A 83 7.41 -2.69 -1.41
C PHE A 83 6.37 -3.38 -2.31
N PRO A 84 6.22 -4.72 -2.23
CA PRO A 84 5.10 -5.39 -2.85
C PRO A 84 3.79 -4.83 -2.30
N VAL A 85 2.90 -4.41 -3.19
CA VAL A 85 1.58 -3.90 -2.85
C VAL A 85 0.54 -4.93 -3.29
N VAL A 86 -0.32 -5.32 -2.36
CA VAL A 86 -1.37 -6.32 -2.59
C VAL A 86 -2.74 -5.73 -2.27
N CYS A 87 -3.75 -6.19 -3.01
CA CYS A 87 -5.14 -5.88 -2.76
C CYS A 87 -5.86 -7.14 -2.28
N TRP A 88 -6.61 -7.04 -1.19
CA TRP A 88 -7.45 -8.14 -0.74
C TRP A 88 -8.76 -8.13 -1.53
N ALA A 89 -9.12 -9.29 -2.08
CA ALA A 89 -10.34 -9.41 -2.87
C ALA A 89 -11.58 -9.55 -1.98
N TRP A 90 -12.63 -8.81 -2.35
CA TRP A 90 -13.96 -8.85 -1.75
C TRP A 90 -15.04 -8.74 -2.85
N GLY A 91 -16.25 -9.19 -2.55
CA GLY A 91 -17.44 -8.98 -3.39
C GLY A 91 -17.22 -9.33 -4.86
N ASP A 92 -17.43 -8.35 -5.74
CA ASP A 92 -17.33 -8.50 -7.20
C ASP A 92 -15.96 -8.99 -7.68
N LEU A 93 -14.87 -8.66 -6.97
CA LEU A 93 -13.55 -9.16 -7.34
C LEU A 93 -13.43 -10.68 -7.12
N LEU A 94 -14.15 -11.23 -6.13
CA LEU A 94 -14.23 -12.67 -5.90
C LEU A 94 -15.24 -13.35 -6.84
N THR A 95 -16.37 -12.71 -7.14
CA THR A 95 -17.45 -13.34 -7.92
C THR A 95 -17.25 -13.22 -9.43
N VAL A 96 -16.73 -12.09 -9.91
CA VAL A 96 -16.55 -11.80 -11.34
C VAL A 96 -15.08 -11.83 -11.75
N GLY A 97 -14.17 -11.91 -10.78
CA GLY A 97 -12.72 -11.92 -11.00
C GLY A 97 -12.18 -10.55 -11.44
N HIS A 98 -10.86 -10.48 -11.55
CA HIS A 98 -10.21 -9.32 -12.16
C HIS A 98 -10.57 -9.25 -13.65
N SER A 99 -10.96 -8.09 -14.16
CA SER A 99 -11.40 -7.95 -15.57
C SER A 99 -10.34 -8.42 -16.58
N GLY A 100 -9.06 -8.26 -16.25
CA GLY A 100 -7.94 -8.77 -17.05
C GLY A 100 -7.80 -10.31 -17.07
N HIS A 101 -8.55 -11.04 -16.25
CA HIS A 101 -8.62 -12.51 -16.28
C HIS A 101 -9.82 -13.03 -17.08
N ARG A 102 -10.69 -12.15 -17.58
CA ARG A 102 -11.74 -12.54 -18.52
C ARG A 102 -11.07 -12.80 -19.86
N THR A 103 -10.75 -14.06 -20.13
CA THR A 103 -10.39 -14.48 -21.48
C THR A 103 -11.58 -14.18 -22.39
N HIS A 104 -11.40 -13.29 -23.36
CA HIS A 104 -12.34 -13.15 -24.47
C HIS A 104 -12.39 -14.51 -25.19
N THR A 105 -13.34 -15.36 -24.82
CA THR A 105 -13.75 -16.46 -25.68
C THR A 105 -14.46 -15.81 -26.86
N SER A 106 -13.74 -15.71 -27.97
CA SER A 106 -14.31 -15.49 -29.31
C SER A 106 -15.11 -16.71 -29.72
#